data_AF-A0A835I099-F1
#
_entry.id   AF-A0A835I099-F1
#
_cell.length_a   1.000
_cell.length_b   1.000
_cell.length_c   1.000
_cell.angle_alpha   90.00
_cell.angle_beta   90.00
_cell.angle_gamma   90.00
#
_symmetry.space_group_name_H-M   'P 1'
#
loop_
_entity.id
_entity.type
_entity.pdbx_description
1 polymer ?
#
loop_
_entity_poly.entity_id
_entity_poly.type
_entity_poly.pdbx_seq_one_letter_code
_entity_poly.pdbx_strand_id
1 'polypeptide(L)'
;MLQMLPKEEMGSTEAANKWIQANYVPYYEEVFIEYISVGNEAIPGPYAKYVFPAMQNLDASFRAAGLYESVHISTTVSSQVLANSYPPSNAIFAYNSAYYMNEITKFLGTNEFPLMINVYPYFALDADPKNVGLKYAIFESETPVFYDQGLPYYNLYAAMIDAFVAAMWKPTEGRPVDIVVAETGWPSADARRRDSKIIGINYGLLGDNLPPPKEAIKLVMEKGIQGVRIDEPNHEVLEALRGTGLIISVGVKNVDLAEIAGSKEAANKWIQTNYVPYYEDVFIEYISVGNEAIPGPNAEYVFPAMQNLDASFRAAGLYESVHISTTVSTKVLSNSHTPSKAIFAYDSAYYMNEIAKFLDSNSFPLMINVYPFFAMYADPSYNTLNYAIFGSETPVFL
;
A
#
# COMPACT_ATOMS: atom_id res chain seq x y z
N MET A 1 16.52 -7.40 5.02
CA MET A 1 16.14 -6.69 6.26
C MET A 1 14.94 -7.39 6.86
N LEU A 2 14.95 -7.64 8.17
CA LEU A 2 13.80 -8.15 8.91
C LEU A 2 13.24 -7.05 9.81
N GLN A 3 11.95 -6.75 9.66
CA GLN A 3 11.30 -5.69 10.42
C GLN A 3 10.41 -6.28 11.50
N MET A 4 10.41 -5.67 12.67
CA MET A 4 9.57 -6.11 13.77
C MET A 4 8.82 -4.98 14.43
N LEU A 5 7.65 -5.29 15.00
CA LEU A 5 6.86 -4.32 15.74
C LEU A 5 7.45 -4.12 17.15
N PRO A 6 7.62 -2.87 17.62
CA PRO A 6 8.05 -2.57 18.97
C PRO A 6 6.86 -2.70 19.92
N LYS A 7 6.45 -3.93 20.22
CA LYS A 7 5.46 -4.21 21.28
C LYS A 7 6.16 -4.52 22.60
N GLU A 8 5.41 -4.44 23.70
CA GLU A 8 5.85 -4.72 25.08
C GLU A 8 6.61 -6.05 25.25
N GLU A 9 6.42 -6.99 24.33
CA GLU A 9 7.03 -8.31 24.35
C GLU A 9 8.56 -8.29 24.26
N MET A 10 9.24 -7.24 23.77
CA MET A 10 10.72 -7.16 23.79
C MET A 10 11.30 -6.37 24.97
N GLY A 11 10.54 -6.26 26.06
CA GLY A 11 11.01 -5.61 27.30
C GLY A 11 12.12 -6.38 28.05
N SER A 12 12.48 -7.60 27.63
CA SER A 12 13.52 -8.41 28.28
C SER A 12 14.41 -9.16 27.27
N THR A 13 15.61 -9.53 27.71
CA THR A 13 16.54 -10.41 26.97
C THR A 13 15.99 -11.82 26.75
N GLU A 14 15.16 -12.33 27.67
CA GLU A 14 14.49 -13.62 27.51
C GLU A 14 13.54 -13.61 26.30
N ALA A 15 12.76 -12.54 26.16
CA ALA A 15 11.86 -12.42 25.04
C ALA A 15 12.59 -12.12 23.71
N ALA A 16 13.67 -11.32 23.75
CA ALA A 16 14.56 -11.14 22.61
C ALA A 16 15.18 -12.47 22.15
N ASN A 17 15.66 -13.31 23.08
CA ASN A 17 16.16 -14.65 22.78
C ASN A 17 15.08 -15.51 22.10
N LYS A 18 13.86 -15.53 22.66
CA LYS A 18 12.74 -16.28 22.07
C LYS A 18 12.45 -15.81 20.65
N TRP A 19 12.48 -14.50 20.41
CA TRP A 19 12.27 -13.93 19.09
C TRP A 19 13.37 -14.32 18.11
N ILE A 20 14.64 -14.26 18.51
CA ILE A 20 15.79 -14.66 17.66
C ILE A 20 15.69 -16.13 17.27
N GLN A 21 15.35 -17.02 18.22
CA GLN A 21 15.18 -18.45 17.97
C GLN A 21 14.03 -18.76 17.01
N ALA A 22 12.96 -17.96 17.04
CA ALA A 22 11.80 -18.16 16.18
C ALA A 22 11.95 -17.52 14.79
N ASN A 23 12.66 -16.39 14.67
CA ASN A 23 12.61 -15.54 13.47
C ASN A 23 13.94 -15.37 12.75
N TYR A 24 15.08 -15.66 13.38
CA TYR A 24 16.40 -15.50 12.79
C TYR A 24 17.14 -16.84 12.63
N VAL A 25 17.28 -17.61 13.73
CA VAL A 25 18.03 -18.87 13.77
C VAL A 25 17.58 -19.92 12.73
N PRO A 26 16.28 -20.06 12.40
CA PRO A 26 15.86 -21.03 11.39
C PRO A 26 16.32 -20.69 9.96
N TYR A 27 16.74 -19.45 9.69
CA TYR A 27 16.92 -18.93 8.34
C TYR A 27 18.31 -18.37 8.05
N TYR A 28 19.09 -18.00 9.08
CA TYR A 28 20.31 -17.21 8.90
C TYR A 28 21.44 -17.90 8.11
N GLU A 29 21.43 -19.23 7.99
CA GLU A 29 22.40 -19.97 7.17
C GLU A 29 22.04 -19.96 5.67
N GLU A 30 20.76 -19.80 5.33
CA GLU A 30 20.24 -19.82 3.95
C GLU A 30 19.91 -18.42 3.41
N VAL A 31 19.61 -17.48 4.32
CA VAL A 31 19.17 -16.12 3.99
C VAL A 31 20.12 -15.12 4.64
N PHE A 32 20.72 -14.26 3.81
CA PHE A 32 21.55 -13.17 4.29
C PHE A 32 20.68 -12.05 4.88
N ILE A 33 20.63 -11.98 6.22
CA ILE A 33 19.86 -10.99 6.98
C ILE A 33 20.82 -9.99 7.62
N GLU A 34 21.17 -8.95 6.87
CA GLU A 34 22.15 -7.94 7.31
C GLU A 34 21.60 -6.95 8.36
N TYR A 35 20.30 -6.69 8.34
CA TYR A 35 19.66 -5.67 9.18
C TYR A 35 18.40 -6.18 9.86
N ILE A 36 18.26 -5.88 11.15
CA ILE A 36 16.99 -6.00 11.89
C ILE A 36 16.52 -4.61 12.30
N SER A 37 15.34 -4.21 11.83
CA SER A 37 14.71 -2.93 12.20
C SER A 37 13.68 -3.13 13.30
N VAL A 38 13.95 -2.55 14.48
CA VAL A 38 13.02 -2.47 15.60
C VAL A 38 12.06 -1.31 15.37
N GLY A 39 10.92 -1.62 14.76
CA GLY A 39 9.88 -0.67 14.36
C GLY A 39 10.07 -0.05 12.98
N ASN A 40 8.95 0.42 12.43
CA ASN A 40 8.86 1.30 11.27
C ASN A 40 8.14 2.57 11.71
N GLU A 41 8.83 3.71 11.67
CA GLU A 41 8.28 5.03 12.02
C GLU A 41 7.57 5.05 13.39
N ALA A 42 8.06 4.25 14.34
CA ALA A 42 7.50 4.19 15.69
C ALA A 42 7.81 5.45 16.53
N ILE A 43 8.72 6.28 16.03
CA ILE A 43 9.17 7.54 16.63
C ILE A 43 8.89 8.67 15.63
N PRO A 44 8.17 9.73 16.04
CA PRO A 44 7.46 9.87 17.32
C PRO A 44 6.21 8.97 17.38
N GLY A 45 5.78 8.57 18.57
CA GLY A 45 4.57 7.76 18.69
C GLY A 45 4.39 7.07 20.04
N PRO A 46 3.25 6.38 20.26
CA PRO A 46 2.98 5.66 21.50
C PRO A 46 3.97 4.51 21.78
N TYR A 47 4.62 4.01 20.73
CA TYR A 47 5.58 2.92 20.82
C TYR A 47 7.04 3.36 20.94
N ALA A 48 7.33 4.67 20.84
CA ALA A 48 8.70 5.20 20.86
C ALA A 48 9.50 4.75 22.10
N LYS A 49 8.84 4.69 23.26
CA LYS A 49 9.42 4.23 24.53
C LYS A 49 9.90 2.78 24.54
N TYR A 50 9.42 1.94 23.62
CA TYR A 50 9.79 0.53 23.56
C TYR A 50 10.94 0.26 22.58
N VAL A 51 11.22 1.17 21.64
CA VAL A 51 12.20 0.94 20.56
C VAL A 51 13.61 0.73 21.12
N PHE A 52 14.12 1.67 21.91
CA PHE A 52 15.50 1.59 22.38
C PHE A 52 15.76 0.40 23.33
N PRO A 53 14.92 0.13 24.35
CA PRO A 53 15.09 -1.07 25.18
C PRO A 53 15.07 -2.37 24.36
N ALA A 54 14.20 -2.45 23.36
CA ALA A 54 14.10 -3.61 22.47
C ALA A 54 15.38 -3.80 21.63
N MET A 55 15.97 -2.72 21.11
CA MET A 55 17.27 -2.77 20.41
C MET A 55 18.38 -3.27 21.34
N GLN A 56 18.45 -2.77 22.58
CA GLN A 56 19.46 -3.20 23.56
C GLN A 56 19.32 -4.69 23.91
N ASN A 57 18.09 -5.15 24.11
CA ASN A 57 17.82 -6.55 24.43
C ASN A 57 18.18 -7.48 23.27
N LEU A 58 17.85 -7.10 22.03
CA LEU A 58 18.29 -7.86 20.85
C LEU A 58 19.81 -7.92 20.76
N ASP A 59 20.51 -6.79 20.91
CA ASP A 59 21.98 -6.76 20.78
C ASP A 59 22.64 -7.66 21.83
N ALA A 60 22.19 -7.55 23.08
CA ALA A 60 22.66 -8.43 24.14
C ALA A 60 22.40 -9.92 23.82
N SER A 61 21.24 -10.24 23.26
CA SER A 61 20.87 -11.60 22.88
C SER A 61 21.67 -12.15 21.69
N PHE A 62 21.90 -11.35 20.64
CA PHE A 62 22.75 -11.73 19.51
C PHE A 62 24.21 -11.92 19.95
N ARG A 63 24.71 -11.06 20.84
CA ARG A 63 26.05 -11.21 21.46
C ARG A 63 26.14 -12.50 22.28
N ALA A 64 25.15 -12.78 23.12
CA ALA A 64 25.12 -14.01 23.93
C ALA A 64 25.06 -15.28 23.07
N ALA A 65 24.43 -15.21 21.89
CA ALA A 65 24.37 -16.31 20.94
C ALA A 65 25.63 -16.43 20.05
N GLY A 66 26.58 -15.49 20.13
CA GLY A 66 27.76 -15.45 19.26
C GLY A 66 27.46 -15.06 17.81
N LEU A 67 26.33 -14.38 17.57
CA LEU A 67 25.82 -14.01 16.24
C LEU A 67 25.89 -12.50 15.95
N TYR A 68 26.59 -11.73 16.80
CA TYR A 68 26.59 -10.26 16.75
C TYR A 68 27.29 -9.67 15.52
N GLU A 69 28.15 -10.43 14.83
CA GLU A 69 28.81 -10.00 13.59
C GLU A 69 27.94 -10.26 12.35
N SER A 70 26.85 -11.02 12.51
CA SER A 70 26.01 -11.45 11.39
C SER A 70 24.90 -10.45 11.05
N VAL A 71 24.58 -9.51 11.95
CA VAL A 71 23.45 -8.61 11.80
C VAL A 71 23.64 -7.29 12.53
N HIS A 72 23.22 -6.20 11.88
CA HIS A 72 23.15 -4.88 12.49
C HIS A 72 21.73 -4.61 13.01
N ILE A 73 21.64 -4.14 14.26
CA ILE A 73 20.35 -3.81 14.89
C ILE A 73 20.10 -2.32 14.78
N SER A 74 18.99 -1.96 14.18
CA SER A 74 18.61 -0.57 13.95
C SER A 74 17.11 -0.33 14.19
N THR A 75 16.65 0.87 13.87
CA THR A 75 15.24 1.23 13.79
C THR A 75 15.03 2.08 12.53
N THR A 76 13.85 1.99 11.93
CA THR A 76 13.50 2.78 10.75
C THR A 76 12.67 3.99 11.17
N VAL A 77 13.10 5.19 10.78
CA VAL A 77 12.43 6.46 11.10
C VAL A 77 12.16 7.30 9.86
N SER A 78 11.08 8.10 9.88
CA SER A 78 10.82 9.10 8.84
C SER A 78 11.36 10.47 9.23
N SER A 79 11.29 11.43 8.30
CA SER A 79 11.69 12.83 8.55
C SER A 79 10.89 13.52 9.67
N GLN A 80 9.81 12.90 10.19
CA GLN A 80 9.06 13.43 11.34
C GLN A 80 9.88 13.50 12.63
N VAL A 81 10.99 12.76 12.72
CA VAL A 81 11.89 12.85 13.88
C VAL A 81 12.74 14.12 13.88
N LEU A 82 12.77 14.89 12.78
CA LEU A 82 13.54 16.11 12.63
C LEU A 82 12.68 17.34 12.94
N ALA A 83 13.22 18.31 13.68
CA ALA A 83 12.56 19.59 13.94
C ALA A 83 12.69 20.53 12.72
N ASN A 84 13.87 20.51 12.11
CA ASN A 84 14.22 21.25 10.91
C ASN A 84 14.98 20.29 10.00
N SER A 85 14.82 20.44 8.69
CA SER A 85 15.56 19.66 7.68
C SER A 85 16.17 20.55 6.59
N TYR A 86 15.94 21.88 6.66
CA TYR A 86 16.46 22.85 5.69
C TYR A 86 17.01 24.11 6.38
N PRO A 87 18.22 24.58 6.01
CA PRO A 87 19.22 23.81 5.28
C PRO A 87 19.66 22.57 6.09
N PRO A 88 20.17 21.50 5.46
CA PRO A 88 20.52 20.24 6.14
C PRO A 88 21.37 20.42 7.40
N SER A 89 22.34 21.32 7.38
CA SER A 89 23.23 21.59 8.51
C SER A 89 22.57 22.18 9.76
N ASN A 90 21.34 22.67 9.64
CA ASN A 90 20.52 23.13 10.77
C ASN A 90 19.63 22.02 11.36
N ALA A 91 19.68 20.82 10.80
CA ALA A 91 18.83 19.74 11.23
C ALA A 91 19.17 19.28 12.65
N ILE A 92 18.12 19.10 13.45
CA ILE A 92 18.16 18.59 14.81
C ILE A 92 16.95 17.68 15.03
N PHE A 93 17.01 16.78 16.01
CA PHE A 93 15.84 16.00 16.38
C PHE A 93 14.74 16.88 17.01
N ALA A 94 13.49 16.64 16.60
CA ALA A 94 12.30 17.28 17.13
C ALA A 94 12.13 17.00 18.63
N TYR A 95 11.56 17.95 19.38
CA TYR A 95 11.42 17.84 20.84
C TYR A 95 10.76 16.53 21.31
N ASN A 96 9.73 16.06 20.60
CA ASN A 96 9.02 14.81 20.90
C ASN A 96 9.79 13.52 20.52
N SER A 97 10.90 13.65 19.80
CA SER A 97 11.71 12.53 19.29
C SER A 97 13.12 12.53 19.88
N ALA A 98 13.64 13.69 20.27
CA ALA A 98 15.04 13.90 20.66
C ALA A 98 15.48 13.01 21.83
N TYR A 99 14.62 12.81 22.83
CA TYR A 99 14.93 11.91 23.95
C TYR A 99 15.29 10.50 23.46
N TYR A 100 14.49 9.93 22.56
CA TYR A 100 14.71 8.57 22.04
C TYR A 100 15.82 8.53 20.99
N MET A 101 15.81 9.46 20.03
CA MET A 101 16.77 9.48 18.94
C MET A 101 18.19 9.73 19.40
N ASN A 102 18.41 10.54 20.45
CA ASN A 102 19.74 10.74 21.00
C ASN A 102 20.34 9.45 21.57
N GLU A 103 19.54 8.65 22.30
CA GLU A 103 20.03 7.40 22.89
C GLU A 103 20.22 6.31 21.84
N ILE A 104 19.30 6.24 20.86
CA ILE A 104 19.40 5.32 19.73
C ILE A 104 20.66 5.63 18.90
N THR A 105 20.88 6.87 18.50
CA THR A 105 22.01 7.24 17.63
C THR A 105 23.36 7.07 18.34
N LYS A 106 23.45 7.35 19.64
CA LYS A 106 24.63 6.99 20.45
C LYS A 106 24.91 5.49 20.46
N PHE A 107 23.87 4.68 20.64
CA PHE A 107 23.99 3.23 20.60
C PHE A 107 24.46 2.75 19.22
N LEU A 108 23.84 3.25 18.15
CA LEU A 108 24.23 2.95 16.78
C LEU A 108 25.70 3.30 16.52
N GLY A 109 26.12 4.52 16.84
CA GLY A 109 27.51 4.98 16.64
C GLY A 109 28.54 4.29 17.56
N THR A 110 28.11 3.68 18.66
CA THR A 110 28.99 2.87 19.52
C THR A 110 29.19 1.46 18.97
N ASN A 111 28.18 0.93 18.29
CA ASN A 111 28.21 -0.42 17.73
C ASN A 111 28.56 -0.43 16.23
N GLU A 112 28.80 0.73 15.63
CA GLU A 112 29.01 0.90 14.19
C GLU A 112 27.82 0.36 13.37
N PHE A 113 26.61 0.50 13.91
CA PHE A 113 25.36 0.12 13.23
C PHE A 113 24.79 1.34 12.50
N PRO A 114 24.19 1.18 11.30
CA PRO A 114 23.57 2.29 10.61
C PRO A 114 22.22 2.67 11.22
N LEU A 115 21.80 3.91 11.04
CA LEU A 115 20.41 4.32 11.19
C LEU A 115 19.65 4.01 9.89
N MET A 116 18.49 3.38 10.02
CA MET A 116 17.59 3.17 8.89
C MET A 116 16.60 4.33 8.76
N ILE A 117 16.44 4.87 7.56
CA ILE A 117 15.55 6.01 7.33
C ILE A 117 14.63 5.81 6.13
N ASN A 118 13.43 6.38 6.24
CA ASN A 118 12.48 6.50 5.14
C ASN A 118 12.59 7.91 4.53
N VAL A 119 12.98 7.98 3.26
CA VAL A 119 13.23 9.24 2.54
C VAL A 119 12.27 9.37 1.37
N TYR A 120 11.33 10.30 1.47
CA TYR A 120 10.30 10.53 0.45
C TYR A 120 10.35 11.99 -0.06
N PRO A 121 11.15 12.30 -1.10
CA PRO A 121 11.23 13.66 -1.67
C PRO A 121 9.87 14.22 -2.10
N TYR A 122 8.96 13.34 -2.54
CA TYR A 122 7.60 13.72 -2.92
C TYR A 122 6.85 14.50 -1.84
N PHE A 123 6.92 14.09 -0.56
CA PHE A 123 6.14 14.76 0.49
C PHE A 123 6.55 16.22 0.68
N ALA A 124 7.83 16.55 0.48
CA ALA A 124 8.30 17.92 0.52
C ALA A 124 7.87 18.72 -0.73
N LEU A 125 7.85 18.09 -1.91
CA LEU A 125 7.29 18.68 -3.13
C LEU A 125 5.79 18.97 -2.98
N ASP A 126 5.01 18.06 -2.43
CA ASP A 126 3.57 18.20 -2.21
C ASP A 126 3.24 19.27 -1.14
N ALA A 127 4.02 19.30 -0.06
CA ALA A 127 3.82 20.26 1.02
C ALA A 127 4.17 21.70 0.64
N ASP A 128 5.18 21.91 -0.22
CA ASP A 128 5.61 23.23 -0.67
C ASP A 128 6.05 23.25 -2.14
N PRO A 129 5.12 23.07 -3.09
CA PRO A 129 5.44 23.00 -4.53
C PRO A 129 5.94 24.33 -5.10
N LYS A 130 5.83 25.43 -4.34
CA LYS A 130 6.33 26.75 -4.76
C LYS A 130 7.83 26.87 -4.57
N ASN A 131 8.36 26.33 -3.48
CA ASN A 131 9.78 26.43 -3.16
C ASN A 131 10.56 25.14 -3.42
N VAL A 132 9.88 23.99 -3.44
CA VAL A 132 10.47 22.70 -3.82
C VAL A 132 10.15 22.43 -5.28
N GLY A 133 11.13 22.65 -6.16
CA GLY A 133 10.95 22.42 -7.60
C GLY A 133 10.91 20.94 -7.96
N LEU A 134 10.10 20.57 -8.97
CA LEU A 134 9.99 19.18 -9.42
C LEU A 134 11.35 18.57 -9.77
N LYS A 135 12.16 19.23 -10.61
CA LYS A 135 13.50 18.75 -11.00
C LYS A 135 14.44 18.48 -9.82
N TYR A 136 14.32 19.28 -8.76
CA TYR A 136 15.08 19.07 -7.53
C TYR A 136 14.64 17.79 -6.80
N ALA A 137 13.34 17.53 -6.78
CA ALA A 137 12.76 16.37 -6.14
C ALA A 137 13.01 15.07 -6.93
N ILE A 138 12.97 15.11 -8.28
CA ILE A 138 13.16 13.95 -9.18
C ILE A 138 14.60 13.77 -9.70
N PHE A 139 15.60 14.39 -9.08
CA PHE A 139 17.03 14.22 -9.43
C PHE A 139 17.45 14.74 -10.82
N GLU A 140 16.72 15.72 -11.37
CA GLU A 140 16.94 16.25 -12.72
C GLU A 140 17.47 17.71 -12.72
N SER A 141 17.89 18.25 -11.58
CA SER A 141 18.50 19.59 -11.56
C SER A 141 19.91 19.57 -12.16
N GLU A 142 20.13 20.37 -13.20
CA GLU A 142 21.45 20.51 -13.85
C GLU A 142 22.36 21.51 -13.12
N THR A 143 21.78 22.42 -12.34
CA THR A 143 22.50 23.40 -11.52
C THR A 143 22.18 23.22 -10.03
N PRO A 144 23.07 23.64 -9.12
CA PRO A 144 22.77 23.65 -7.68
C PRO A 144 21.50 24.45 -7.40
N VAL A 145 20.58 23.87 -6.61
CA VAL A 145 19.34 24.53 -6.20
C VAL A 145 19.60 25.48 -5.04
N PHE A 146 20.51 25.11 -4.13
CA PHE A 146 21.05 25.99 -3.10
C PHE A 146 22.41 25.46 -2.62
N TYR A 147 23.04 26.24 -1.75
CA TYR A 147 24.28 25.87 -1.05
C TYR A 147 24.04 25.87 0.46
N ASP A 148 24.56 24.87 1.14
CA ASP A 148 24.60 24.82 2.60
C ASP A 148 26.05 24.69 3.07
N GLN A 149 26.53 25.68 3.83
CA GLN A 149 27.93 25.78 4.23
C GLN A 149 28.94 25.62 3.08
N GLY A 150 28.56 26.03 1.87
CA GLY A 150 29.39 25.92 0.66
C GLY A 150 29.25 24.59 -0.10
N LEU A 151 28.49 23.61 0.41
CA LEU A 151 28.16 22.38 -0.30
C LEU A 151 26.96 22.61 -1.24
N PRO A 152 27.08 22.31 -2.55
CA PRO A 152 25.99 22.45 -3.50
C PRO A 152 25.01 21.27 -3.44
N TYR A 153 23.71 21.55 -3.41
CA TYR A 153 22.67 20.51 -3.49
C TYR A 153 21.96 20.54 -4.84
N TYR A 154 22.02 19.41 -5.55
CA TYR A 154 21.38 19.23 -6.86
C TYR A 154 20.06 18.43 -6.76
N ASN A 155 19.89 17.64 -5.70
CA ASN A 155 18.67 16.85 -5.52
C ASN A 155 18.24 16.81 -4.05
N LEU A 156 16.93 16.70 -3.86
CA LEU A 156 16.30 16.77 -2.54
C LEU A 156 16.61 15.57 -1.67
N TYR A 157 16.75 14.39 -2.27
CA TYR A 157 17.12 13.18 -1.56
C TYR A 157 18.46 13.31 -0.82
N ALA A 158 19.50 13.87 -1.48
CA ALA A 158 20.78 14.14 -0.84
C ALA A 158 20.64 15.12 0.34
N ALA A 159 19.87 16.20 0.18
CA ALA A 159 19.61 17.14 1.26
C ALA A 159 18.87 16.50 2.44
N MET A 160 17.93 15.61 2.17
CA MET A 160 17.20 14.88 3.21
C MET A 160 18.11 13.92 3.99
N ILE A 161 19.01 13.19 3.30
CA ILE A 161 19.99 12.32 3.95
C ILE A 161 20.93 13.14 4.83
N ASP A 162 21.48 14.23 4.31
CA ASP A 162 22.43 15.07 5.06
C ASP A 162 21.78 15.75 6.27
N ALA A 163 20.47 15.99 6.25
CA ALA A 163 19.72 16.46 7.41
C ALA A 163 19.74 15.42 8.56
N PHE A 164 19.63 14.12 8.26
CA PHE A 164 19.80 13.09 9.28
C PHE A 164 21.23 13.04 9.80
N VAL A 165 22.24 13.12 8.91
CA VAL A 165 23.66 13.16 9.31
C VAL A 165 23.92 14.32 10.27
N ALA A 166 23.46 15.52 9.94
CA ALA A 166 23.60 16.70 10.77
C ALA A 166 22.92 16.56 12.13
N ALA A 167 21.70 16.01 12.17
CA ALA A 167 20.96 15.80 13.42
C ALA A 167 21.64 14.79 14.36
N MET A 168 22.36 13.80 13.80
CA MET A 168 23.10 12.78 14.55
C MET A 168 24.47 13.26 15.06
N TRP A 169 25.05 14.31 14.47
CA TRP A 169 26.43 14.73 14.76
C TRP A 169 26.68 15.02 16.24
N LYS A 170 25.80 15.81 16.88
CA LYS A 170 25.97 16.20 18.28
C LYS A 170 25.69 15.05 19.25
N PRO A 171 24.58 14.28 19.12
CA PRO A 171 24.31 13.16 20.02
C PRO A 171 25.38 12.06 20.00
N THR A 172 25.99 11.81 18.84
CA THR A 172 27.02 10.78 18.64
C THR A 172 28.43 11.26 19.02
N GLU A 173 28.58 12.50 19.48
CA GLU A 173 29.89 13.13 19.77
C GLU A 173 30.84 13.09 18.56
N GLY A 174 30.30 13.21 17.35
CA GLY A 174 31.06 13.16 16.10
C GLY A 174 31.43 11.76 15.61
N ARG A 175 30.92 10.68 16.25
CA ARG A 175 31.06 9.33 15.71
C ARG A 175 30.19 9.16 14.45
N PRO A 176 30.71 8.57 13.38
CA PRO A 176 29.90 8.31 12.20
C PRO A 176 28.81 7.30 12.54
N VAL A 177 27.58 7.60 12.10
CA VAL A 177 26.48 6.65 12.03
C VAL A 177 26.09 6.61 10.57
N ASP A 178 26.34 5.46 9.93
CA ASP A 178 25.97 5.26 8.54
C ASP A 178 24.45 5.31 8.39
N ILE A 179 24.00 5.59 7.17
CA ILE A 179 22.58 5.66 6.84
C ILE A 179 22.26 4.57 5.84
N VAL A 180 21.22 3.80 6.14
CA VAL A 180 20.56 2.90 5.19
C VAL A 180 19.20 3.48 4.87
N VAL A 181 18.95 3.78 3.60
CA VAL A 181 17.60 4.18 3.17
C VAL A 181 16.75 2.91 3.07
N ALA A 182 15.86 2.73 4.05
CA ALA A 182 14.99 1.56 4.16
C ALA A 182 13.84 1.63 3.15
N GLU A 183 13.29 2.83 2.97
CA GLU A 183 12.24 3.09 1.99
C GLU A 183 12.47 4.45 1.33
N THR A 184 12.28 4.46 0.02
CA THR A 184 12.14 5.69 -0.76
C THR A 184 11.15 5.43 -1.88
N GLY A 185 10.47 6.47 -2.33
CA GLY A 185 9.52 6.30 -3.40
C GLY A 185 8.81 7.58 -3.78
N TRP A 186 8.05 7.43 -4.85
CA TRP A 186 7.00 8.35 -5.26
C TRP A 186 5.68 7.69 -4.92
N PRO A 187 4.59 8.45 -4.71
CA PRO A 187 3.26 7.88 -4.82
C PRO A 187 3.08 7.39 -6.25
N SER A 188 3.51 6.17 -6.52
CA SER A 188 2.76 5.29 -7.39
C SER A 188 1.45 5.04 -6.66
N ALA A 189 0.32 5.07 -7.36
CA ALA A 189 -0.98 4.79 -6.78
C ALA A 189 -1.12 3.39 -6.11
N ASP A 190 -0.04 2.60 -5.98
CA ASP A 190 -0.03 1.15 -5.74
C ASP A 190 1.15 0.62 -4.86
N ALA A 191 1.57 1.28 -3.77
CA ALA A 191 2.65 0.76 -2.91
C ALA A 191 2.37 -0.58 -2.16
N ARG A 192 1.31 -1.33 -2.51
CA ARG A 192 1.06 -2.70 -2.03
C ARG A 192 0.77 -3.74 -3.13
N ARG A 193 1.03 -3.46 -4.42
CA ARG A 193 0.82 -4.48 -5.47
C ARG A 193 2.11 -4.77 -6.22
N ARG A 194 2.64 -5.97 -5.98
CA ARG A 194 3.70 -6.57 -6.80
C ARG A 194 3.28 -6.53 -8.27
N ASP A 195 4.24 -6.15 -9.10
CA ASP A 195 4.31 -6.28 -10.54
C ASP A 195 3.29 -7.23 -11.20
N SER A 196 2.26 -6.65 -11.80
CA SER A 196 1.91 -6.99 -13.18
C SER A 196 1.03 -5.88 -13.75
N LYS A 197 1.43 -5.35 -14.90
CA LYS A 197 0.56 -4.52 -15.75
C LYS A 197 -0.55 -5.43 -16.30
N ILE A 198 -1.50 -5.84 -15.46
CA ILE A 198 -2.66 -6.62 -15.89
C ILE A 198 -3.59 -5.69 -16.64
N ILE A 199 -3.64 -5.84 -17.96
CA ILE A 199 -4.70 -5.24 -18.76
C ILE A 199 -5.81 -6.28 -18.87
N GLY A 200 -6.98 -5.93 -18.34
CA GLY A 200 -8.18 -6.75 -18.44
C GLY A 200 -9.30 -6.04 -19.20
N ILE A 201 -10.35 -6.79 -19.54
CA ILE A 201 -11.57 -6.25 -20.16
C ILE A 201 -12.81 -6.64 -19.37
N ASN A 202 -13.87 -5.83 -19.50
CA ASN A 202 -15.22 -6.25 -19.11
C ASN A 202 -15.82 -7.09 -20.24
N TYR A 203 -16.22 -8.32 -19.94
CA TYR A 203 -16.94 -9.18 -20.87
C TYR A 203 -18.44 -9.02 -20.67
N GLY A 204 -19.01 -8.01 -21.33
CA GLY A 204 -20.45 -7.75 -21.33
C GLY A 204 -21.22 -8.74 -22.20
N LEU A 205 -22.36 -9.21 -21.68
CA LEU A 205 -23.21 -10.23 -22.33
C LEU A 205 -24.56 -9.67 -22.85
N LEU A 206 -24.78 -8.35 -22.74
CA LEU A 206 -26.01 -7.69 -23.16
C LEU A 206 -25.97 -7.30 -24.66
N GLY A 207 -25.78 -8.29 -25.52
CA GLY A 207 -25.82 -8.15 -26.98
C GLY A 207 -26.49 -9.34 -27.65
N ASP A 208 -27.12 -9.13 -28.80
CA ASP A 208 -27.91 -10.15 -29.53
C ASP A 208 -27.12 -10.88 -30.63
N ASN A 209 -25.86 -10.50 -30.85
CA ASN A 209 -24.98 -11.02 -31.89
C ASN A 209 -23.56 -11.35 -31.37
N LEU A 210 -23.42 -11.58 -30.07
CA LEU A 210 -22.13 -11.88 -29.45
C LEU A 210 -21.62 -13.28 -29.86
N PRO A 211 -20.30 -13.45 -30.04
CA PRO A 211 -19.72 -14.77 -30.29
C PRO A 211 -19.89 -15.68 -29.06
N PRO A 212 -19.89 -17.02 -29.25
CA PRO A 212 -19.90 -17.97 -28.14
C PRO A 212 -18.72 -17.72 -27.17
N PRO A 213 -18.89 -17.98 -25.85
CA PRO A 213 -17.85 -17.69 -24.86
C PRO A 213 -16.46 -18.26 -25.18
N LYS A 214 -16.38 -19.48 -25.71
CA LYS A 214 -15.09 -20.07 -26.11
C LYS A 214 -14.37 -19.27 -27.20
N GLU A 215 -15.11 -18.73 -28.17
CA GLU A 215 -14.55 -17.91 -29.25
C GLU A 215 -14.15 -16.52 -28.72
N ALA A 216 -14.98 -15.93 -27.86
CA ALA A 216 -14.68 -14.65 -27.21
C ALA A 216 -13.40 -14.76 -26.35
N ILE A 217 -13.29 -15.76 -25.48
CA ILE A 217 -12.13 -15.99 -24.63
C ILE A 217 -10.86 -16.30 -25.45
N LYS A 218 -11.00 -17.05 -26.55
CA LYS A 218 -9.90 -17.24 -27.50
C LYS A 218 -9.40 -15.90 -28.06
N LEU A 219 -10.30 -15.03 -28.48
CA LEU A 219 -9.93 -13.70 -28.96
C LEU A 219 -9.24 -12.85 -27.86
N VAL A 220 -9.72 -12.92 -26.61
CA VAL A 220 -9.09 -12.25 -25.46
C VAL A 220 -7.62 -12.68 -25.32
N MET A 221 -7.36 -13.99 -25.32
CA MET A 221 -6.01 -14.53 -25.23
C MET A 221 -5.14 -14.14 -26.43
N GLU A 222 -5.68 -14.18 -27.66
CA GLU A 222 -4.96 -13.77 -28.88
C GLU A 222 -4.53 -12.28 -28.85
N LYS A 223 -5.26 -11.44 -28.11
CA LYS A 223 -4.91 -10.01 -27.93
C LYS A 223 -3.94 -9.76 -26.77
N GLY A 224 -3.49 -10.80 -26.07
CA GLY A 224 -2.57 -10.68 -24.94
C GLY A 224 -3.21 -10.03 -23.70
N ILE A 225 -4.54 -10.01 -23.62
CA ILE A 225 -5.28 -9.54 -22.45
C ILE A 225 -5.15 -10.59 -21.35
N GLN A 226 -4.89 -10.16 -20.12
CA GLN A 226 -4.56 -11.06 -19.00
C GLN A 226 -5.72 -11.24 -18.01
N GLY A 227 -6.74 -10.38 -18.07
CA GLY A 227 -7.87 -10.41 -17.14
C GLY A 227 -9.22 -10.24 -17.80
N VAL A 228 -10.24 -10.86 -17.20
CA VAL A 228 -11.64 -10.73 -17.62
C VAL A 228 -12.51 -10.46 -16.40
N ARG A 229 -13.34 -9.41 -16.49
CA ARG A 229 -14.41 -9.15 -15.53
C ARG A 229 -15.76 -9.51 -16.15
N ILE A 230 -16.55 -10.30 -15.42
CA ILE A 230 -17.97 -10.52 -15.71
C ILE A 230 -18.80 -9.90 -14.59
N ASP A 231 -19.83 -9.14 -14.94
CA ASP A 231 -20.64 -8.40 -13.96
C ASP A 231 -21.56 -9.30 -13.11
N GLU A 232 -21.78 -10.53 -13.56
CA GLU A 232 -22.57 -11.54 -12.86
C GLU A 232 -22.09 -12.96 -13.19
N PRO A 233 -22.41 -13.97 -12.35
CA PRO A 233 -22.00 -15.34 -12.63
C PRO A 233 -22.64 -15.85 -13.91
N ASN A 234 -21.82 -16.25 -14.87
CA ASN A 234 -22.25 -16.91 -16.09
C ASN A 234 -21.48 -18.22 -16.26
N HIS A 235 -22.19 -19.34 -16.12
CA HIS A 235 -21.58 -20.67 -16.08
C HIS A 235 -20.99 -21.06 -17.44
N GLU A 236 -21.57 -20.62 -18.56
CA GLU A 236 -21.01 -20.89 -19.89
C GLU A 236 -19.68 -20.15 -20.10
N VAL A 237 -19.56 -18.93 -19.59
CA VAL A 237 -18.30 -18.17 -19.60
C VAL A 237 -17.27 -18.80 -18.67
N LEU A 238 -17.66 -19.20 -17.46
CA LEU A 238 -16.75 -19.88 -16.52
C LEU A 238 -16.23 -21.21 -17.09
N GLU A 239 -17.08 -21.98 -17.77
CA GLU A 239 -16.65 -23.18 -18.50
C GLU A 239 -15.66 -22.87 -19.63
N ALA A 240 -15.84 -21.75 -20.34
CA ALA A 240 -14.91 -21.32 -21.38
C ALA A 240 -13.56 -20.82 -20.83
N LEU A 241 -13.50 -20.46 -19.55
CA LEU A 241 -12.31 -19.93 -18.87
C LEU A 241 -11.41 -21.02 -18.26
N ARG A 242 -11.89 -22.27 -18.16
CA ARG A 242 -11.12 -23.39 -17.59
C ARG A 242 -9.77 -23.56 -18.29
N GLY A 243 -8.70 -23.62 -17.50
CA GLY A 243 -7.33 -23.84 -17.97
C GLY A 243 -6.71 -22.69 -18.76
N THR A 244 -7.38 -21.53 -18.85
CA THR A 244 -6.86 -20.38 -19.62
C THR A 244 -5.77 -19.61 -18.88
N GLY A 245 -5.77 -19.66 -17.54
CA GLY A 245 -4.88 -18.87 -16.70
C GLY A 245 -5.20 -17.37 -16.66
N LEU A 246 -6.32 -16.94 -17.26
CA LEU A 246 -6.79 -15.56 -17.17
C LEU A 246 -7.24 -15.22 -15.74
N ILE A 247 -6.95 -13.99 -15.31
CA ILE A 247 -7.35 -13.47 -14.00
C ILE A 247 -8.80 -13.01 -14.06
N ILE A 248 -9.67 -13.60 -13.22
CA ILE A 248 -11.11 -13.39 -13.31
C ILE A 248 -11.64 -12.58 -12.13
N SER A 249 -12.48 -11.60 -12.46
CA SER A 249 -13.40 -10.97 -11.51
C SER A 249 -14.84 -11.35 -11.83
N VAL A 250 -15.59 -11.81 -10.81
CA VAL A 250 -17.00 -12.16 -10.92
C VAL A 250 -17.83 -11.26 -10.02
N GLY A 251 -18.83 -10.59 -10.58
CA GLY A 251 -19.76 -9.77 -9.82
C GLY A 251 -20.87 -10.57 -9.13
N VAL A 252 -21.31 -10.09 -7.97
CA VAL A 252 -22.58 -10.46 -7.34
C VAL A 252 -23.63 -9.46 -7.82
N LYS A 253 -24.77 -9.95 -8.32
CA LYS A 253 -25.82 -9.06 -8.83
C LYS A 253 -26.36 -8.19 -7.70
N ASN A 254 -26.66 -6.93 -8.02
CA ASN A 254 -27.28 -6.01 -7.05
C ASN A 254 -28.59 -6.56 -6.46
N VAL A 255 -29.35 -7.34 -7.24
CA VAL A 255 -30.61 -7.97 -6.82
C VAL A 255 -30.43 -9.11 -5.80
N ASP A 256 -29.25 -9.73 -5.75
CA ASP A 256 -28.95 -10.85 -4.85
C ASP A 256 -28.39 -10.35 -3.50
N LEU A 257 -28.02 -9.07 -3.41
CA LEU A 257 -27.35 -8.51 -2.23
C LEU A 257 -28.19 -8.64 -0.96
N ALA A 258 -29.49 -8.36 -1.03
CA ALA A 258 -30.37 -8.43 0.14
C ALA A 258 -30.48 -9.85 0.71
N GLU A 259 -30.56 -10.86 -0.16
CA GLU A 259 -30.63 -12.27 0.26
C GLU A 259 -29.31 -12.70 0.92
N ILE A 260 -28.17 -12.38 0.30
CA ILE A 260 -26.83 -12.72 0.81
C ILE A 260 -26.52 -11.97 2.10
N ALA A 261 -26.91 -10.70 2.21
CA ALA A 261 -26.79 -9.89 3.42
C ALA A 261 -27.59 -10.48 4.60
N GLY A 262 -28.78 -11.01 4.32
CA GLY A 262 -29.69 -11.53 5.34
C GLY A 262 -29.39 -12.95 5.82
N SER A 263 -28.57 -13.73 5.10
CA SER A 263 -28.35 -15.14 5.41
C SER A 263 -26.96 -15.64 5.01
N LYS A 264 -26.26 -16.24 5.99
CA LYS A 264 -25.01 -16.97 5.72
C LYS A 264 -25.25 -18.20 4.84
N GLU A 265 -26.42 -18.83 4.95
CA GLU A 265 -26.82 -19.95 4.09
C GLU A 265 -26.97 -19.50 2.63
N ALA A 266 -27.49 -18.29 2.38
CA ALA A 266 -27.54 -17.71 1.04
C ALA A 266 -26.13 -17.43 0.49
N ALA A 267 -25.22 -16.90 1.31
CA ALA A 267 -23.81 -16.73 0.93
C ALA A 267 -23.12 -18.06 0.61
N ASN A 268 -23.31 -19.09 1.45
CA ASN A 268 -22.81 -20.44 1.21
C ASN A 268 -23.36 -20.99 -0.12
N LYS A 269 -24.66 -20.86 -0.36
CA LYS A 269 -25.31 -21.32 -1.60
C LYS A 269 -24.72 -20.60 -2.81
N TRP A 270 -24.48 -19.29 -2.73
CA TRP A 270 -23.87 -18.52 -3.81
C TRP A 270 -22.48 -19.05 -4.14
N ILE A 271 -21.62 -19.27 -3.14
CA ILE A 271 -20.27 -19.82 -3.32
C ILE A 271 -20.30 -21.23 -3.92
N GLN A 272 -21.16 -22.11 -3.39
CA GLN A 272 -21.31 -23.48 -3.89
C GLN A 272 -21.82 -23.54 -5.33
N THR A 273 -22.60 -22.55 -5.76
CA THR A 273 -23.17 -22.50 -7.11
C THR A 273 -22.22 -21.85 -8.11
N ASN A 274 -21.51 -20.80 -7.70
CA ASN A 274 -20.84 -19.88 -8.62
C ASN A 274 -19.31 -19.90 -8.56
N TYR A 275 -18.72 -20.45 -7.50
CA TYR A 275 -17.26 -20.46 -7.31
C TYR A 275 -16.71 -21.89 -7.20
N VAL A 276 -17.26 -22.71 -6.31
CA VAL A 276 -16.77 -24.08 -6.02
C VAL A 276 -16.66 -24.97 -7.26
N PRO A 277 -17.55 -24.91 -8.26
CA PRO A 277 -17.40 -25.76 -9.44
C PRO A 277 -16.22 -25.39 -10.36
N TYR A 278 -15.60 -24.22 -10.17
CA TYR A 278 -14.67 -23.61 -11.13
C TYR A 278 -13.29 -23.25 -10.56
N TYR A 279 -13.16 -23.09 -9.24
CA TYR A 279 -11.94 -22.49 -8.66
C TYR A 279 -10.64 -23.29 -8.86
N GLU A 280 -10.72 -24.59 -9.16
CA GLU A 280 -9.52 -25.43 -9.35
C GLU A 280 -8.84 -25.18 -10.70
N ASP A 281 -9.57 -24.73 -11.72
CA ASP A 281 -9.08 -24.56 -13.09
C ASP A 281 -9.46 -23.20 -13.72
N VAL A 282 -10.23 -22.38 -13.02
CA VAL A 282 -10.49 -20.96 -13.35
C VAL A 282 -9.88 -20.09 -12.26
N PHE A 283 -9.01 -19.16 -12.64
CA PHE A 283 -8.33 -18.29 -11.69
C PHE A 283 -9.18 -17.09 -11.28
N ILE A 284 -10.19 -17.34 -10.44
CA ILE A 284 -11.10 -16.33 -9.89
C ILE A 284 -10.45 -15.62 -8.71
N GLU A 285 -9.84 -14.47 -8.98
CA GLU A 285 -9.09 -13.70 -7.98
C GLU A 285 -9.99 -12.70 -7.22
N TYR A 286 -11.08 -12.23 -7.84
CA TYR A 286 -11.92 -11.17 -7.26
C TYR A 286 -13.42 -11.50 -7.30
N ILE A 287 -14.10 -11.37 -6.15
CA ILE A 287 -15.56 -11.26 -6.10
C ILE A 287 -15.96 -9.80 -5.88
N SER A 288 -16.69 -9.21 -6.83
CA SER A 288 -17.24 -7.86 -6.71
C SER A 288 -18.67 -7.92 -6.18
N VAL A 289 -18.85 -7.66 -4.89
CA VAL A 289 -20.15 -7.66 -4.22
C VAL A 289 -20.93 -6.39 -4.57
N GLY A 290 -21.74 -6.49 -5.62
CA GLY A 290 -22.46 -5.36 -6.22
C GLY A 290 -21.61 -4.56 -7.20
N ASN A 291 -22.31 -3.86 -8.10
CA ASN A 291 -21.74 -2.92 -9.07
C ASN A 291 -22.48 -1.60 -9.00
N GLU A 292 -21.77 -0.54 -8.63
CA GLU A 292 -22.27 0.83 -8.41
C GLU A 292 -23.54 0.88 -7.54
N ALA A 293 -23.64 -0.03 -6.56
CA ALA A 293 -24.77 -0.09 -5.63
C ALA A 293 -24.78 1.06 -4.61
N ILE A 294 -23.65 1.76 -4.46
CA ILE A 294 -23.45 2.89 -3.55
C ILE A 294 -23.13 4.16 -4.37
N PRO A 295 -23.84 5.28 -4.13
CA PRO A 295 -25.10 5.36 -3.39
C PRO A 295 -26.25 4.68 -4.15
N GLY A 296 -27.28 4.21 -3.45
CA GLY A 296 -28.42 3.58 -4.12
C GLY A 296 -29.31 2.74 -3.19
N PRO A 297 -30.41 2.18 -3.73
CA PRO A 297 -31.37 1.40 -2.95
C PRO A 297 -30.79 0.11 -2.37
N ASN A 298 -29.66 -0.38 -2.90
CA ASN A 298 -29.00 -1.59 -2.42
C ASN A 298 -27.79 -1.31 -1.52
N ALA A 299 -27.47 -0.04 -1.24
CA ALA A 299 -26.26 0.35 -0.52
C ALA A 299 -26.16 -0.32 0.87
N GLU A 300 -27.30 -0.46 1.57
CA GLU A 300 -27.36 -1.09 2.89
C GLU A 300 -27.01 -2.58 2.90
N TYR A 301 -27.15 -3.26 1.75
CA TYR A 301 -26.91 -4.70 1.66
C TYR A 301 -25.47 -5.03 1.25
N VAL A 302 -24.71 -4.08 0.70
CA VAL A 302 -23.35 -4.34 0.19
C VAL A 302 -22.42 -4.85 1.29
N PHE A 303 -22.29 -4.10 2.37
CA PHE A 303 -21.34 -4.44 3.44
C PHE A 303 -21.70 -5.76 4.17
N PRO A 304 -22.95 -5.98 4.60
CA PRO A 304 -23.34 -7.27 5.19
C PRO A 304 -23.16 -8.46 4.23
N ALA A 305 -23.42 -8.28 2.93
CA ALA A 305 -23.19 -9.32 1.94
C ALA A 305 -21.69 -9.66 1.79
N MET A 306 -20.81 -8.65 1.80
CA MET A 306 -19.35 -8.85 1.82
C MET A 306 -18.92 -9.66 3.05
N GLN A 307 -19.45 -9.32 4.23
CA GLN A 307 -19.14 -10.04 5.48
C GLN A 307 -19.59 -11.50 5.43
N ASN A 308 -20.81 -11.77 4.94
CA ASN A 308 -21.31 -13.14 4.85
C ASN A 308 -20.56 -13.98 3.81
N LEU A 309 -20.18 -13.39 2.67
CA LEU A 309 -19.33 -14.08 1.69
C LEU A 309 -17.94 -14.38 2.26
N ASP A 310 -17.28 -13.42 2.90
CA ASP A 310 -15.96 -13.62 3.52
C ASP A 310 -15.99 -14.71 4.58
N ALA A 311 -16.98 -14.65 5.48
CA ALA A 311 -17.18 -15.67 6.51
C ALA A 311 -17.46 -17.06 5.92
N SER A 312 -18.04 -17.14 4.73
CA SER A 312 -18.35 -18.40 4.04
C SER A 312 -17.13 -18.94 3.29
N PHE A 313 -16.34 -18.10 2.62
CA PHE A 313 -15.05 -18.48 2.03
C PHE A 313 -14.06 -18.96 3.11
N ARG A 314 -14.00 -18.28 4.26
CA ARG A 314 -13.20 -18.73 5.42
C ARG A 314 -13.65 -20.07 5.96
N ALA A 315 -14.95 -20.27 6.14
CA ALA A 315 -15.49 -21.54 6.63
C ALA A 315 -15.22 -22.71 5.66
N ALA A 316 -15.14 -22.43 4.36
CA ALA A 316 -14.80 -23.40 3.33
C ALA A 316 -13.29 -23.63 3.16
N GLY A 317 -12.43 -22.88 3.86
CA GLY A 317 -10.97 -22.95 3.68
C GLY A 317 -10.46 -22.34 2.38
N LEU A 318 -11.25 -21.47 1.74
CA LEU A 318 -10.98 -20.87 0.43
C LEU A 318 -10.60 -19.38 0.51
N TYR A 319 -10.34 -18.86 1.71
CA TYR A 319 -10.14 -17.41 1.94
C TYR A 319 -8.84 -16.86 1.36
N GLU A 320 -7.84 -17.70 1.09
CA GLU A 320 -6.59 -17.28 0.42
C GLU A 320 -6.71 -17.29 -1.11
N SER A 321 -7.78 -17.91 -1.63
CA SER A 321 -7.98 -18.11 -3.06
C SER A 321 -8.73 -16.97 -3.74
N VAL A 322 -9.26 -15.99 -2.97
CA VAL A 322 -10.09 -14.92 -3.52
C VAL A 322 -10.09 -13.67 -2.65
N HIS A 323 -10.15 -12.51 -3.29
CA HIS A 323 -10.34 -11.22 -2.64
C HIS A 323 -11.79 -10.76 -2.79
N ILE A 324 -12.40 -10.29 -1.70
CA ILE A 324 -13.76 -9.75 -1.71
C ILE A 324 -13.70 -8.23 -1.74
N SER A 325 -14.36 -7.64 -2.72
CA SER A 325 -14.50 -6.19 -2.87
C SER A 325 -15.95 -5.83 -3.23
N THR A 326 -16.23 -4.54 -3.39
CA THR A 326 -17.37 -4.04 -4.15
C THR A 326 -16.86 -3.16 -5.29
N THR A 327 -17.64 -3.00 -6.36
CA THR A 327 -17.34 -2.03 -7.41
C THR A 327 -18.17 -0.76 -7.19
N VAL A 328 -17.50 0.38 -7.06
CA VAL A 328 -18.14 1.70 -6.93
C VAL A 328 -17.89 2.58 -8.15
N SER A 329 -18.75 3.56 -8.40
CA SER A 329 -18.44 4.65 -9.34
C SER A 329 -17.83 5.83 -8.61
N THR A 330 -17.33 6.81 -9.35
CA THR A 330 -16.87 8.10 -8.78
C THR A 330 -17.98 8.92 -8.11
N LYS A 331 -19.26 8.52 -8.22
CA LYS A 331 -20.38 9.17 -7.52
C LYS A 331 -20.32 9.03 -6.00
N VAL A 332 -19.51 8.10 -5.47
CA VAL A 332 -19.31 7.98 -4.02
C VAL A 332 -18.52 9.15 -3.43
N LEU A 333 -17.95 10.04 -4.25
CA LEU A 333 -17.17 11.20 -3.83
C LEU A 333 -18.00 12.50 -3.88
N SER A 334 -17.84 13.37 -2.89
CA SER A 334 -18.49 14.70 -2.88
C SER A 334 -17.75 15.75 -3.72
N ASN A 335 -16.42 15.62 -3.81
CA ASN A 335 -15.56 16.49 -4.61
C ASN A 335 -14.43 15.63 -5.20
N SER A 336 -14.29 15.69 -6.52
CA SER A 336 -13.21 15.00 -7.25
C SER A 336 -12.38 15.95 -8.11
N HIS A 337 -12.66 17.26 -8.09
CA HIS A 337 -11.92 18.26 -8.87
C HIS A 337 -10.54 18.56 -8.28
N THR A 338 -10.40 18.51 -6.95
CA THR A 338 -9.10 18.57 -6.28
C THR A 338 -8.87 17.22 -5.63
N PRO A 339 -8.07 16.31 -6.25
CA PRO A 339 -7.92 14.94 -5.77
C PRO A 339 -7.55 14.83 -4.28
N SER A 340 -6.68 15.73 -3.79
CA SER A 340 -6.26 15.77 -2.37
C SER A 340 -7.36 16.16 -1.39
N LYS A 341 -8.48 16.72 -1.86
CA LYS A 341 -9.65 17.10 -1.05
C LYS A 341 -10.81 16.12 -1.19
N ALA A 342 -10.62 15.01 -1.90
CA ALA A 342 -11.67 14.05 -2.12
C ALA A 342 -12.08 13.38 -0.81
N ILE A 343 -13.38 13.42 -0.52
CA ILE A 343 -14.01 12.71 0.60
C ILE A 343 -15.26 12.00 0.08
N PHE A 344 -15.68 10.94 0.78
CA PHE A 344 -16.94 10.29 0.46
C PHE A 344 -18.13 11.26 0.61
N ALA A 345 -19.08 11.19 -0.33
CA ALA A 345 -20.33 11.92 -0.28
C ALA A 345 -21.16 11.50 0.93
N TYR A 346 -22.00 12.41 1.44
CA TYR A 346 -22.78 12.18 2.66
C TYR A 346 -23.62 10.90 2.63
N ASP A 347 -24.24 10.61 1.48
CA ASP A 347 -25.07 9.43 1.24
C ASP A 347 -24.28 8.12 1.06
N SER A 348 -22.96 8.23 0.91
CA SER A 348 -22.05 7.11 0.66
C SER A 348 -21.11 6.86 1.83
N ALA A 349 -20.78 7.89 2.61
CA ALA A 349 -19.73 7.87 3.62
C ALA A 349 -19.96 6.81 4.69
N TYR A 350 -21.20 6.62 5.15
CA TYR A 350 -21.52 5.59 6.14
C TYR A 350 -21.11 4.19 5.64
N TYR A 351 -21.53 3.82 4.43
CA TYR A 351 -21.23 2.52 3.84
C TYR A 351 -19.75 2.38 3.48
N MET A 352 -19.19 3.41 2.83
CA MET A 352 -17.81 3.38 2.34
C MET A 352 -16.78 3.33 3.47
N ASN A 353 -17.06 3.94 4.63
CA ASN A 353 -16.16 3.86 5.78
C ASN A 353 -16.07 2.44 6.36
N GLU A 354 -17.19 1.73 6.46
CA GLU A 354 -17.20 0.34 6.95
C GLU A 354 -16.54 -0.62 5.94
N ILE A 355 -16.82 -0.41 4.65
CA ILE A 355 -16.16 -1.15 3.56
C ILE A 355 -14.65 -0.88 3.58
N ALA A 356 -14.20 0.36 3.71
CA ALA A 356 -12.77 0.70 3.74
C ALA A 356 -12.04 0.02 4.90
N LYS A 357 -12.63 -0.02 6.10
CA LYS A 357 -12.06 -0.74 7.26
C LYS A 357 -11.95 -2.23 6.99
N PHE A 358 -13.00 -2.84 6.42
CA PHE A 358 -13.00 -4.25 6.09
C PHE A 358 -11.94 -4.59 5.04
N LEU A 359 -11.85 -3.80 3.98
CA LEU A 359 -10.84 -3.97 2.93
C LEU A 359 -9.43 -3.85 3.50
N ASP A 360 -9.15 -2.83 4.32
CA ASP A 360 -7.84 -2.65 4.97
C ASP A 360 -7.49 -3.83 5.89
N SER A 361 -8.44 -4.27 6.73
CA SER A 361 -8.22 -5.39 7.65
C SER A 361 -7.90 -6.72 6.96
N ASN A 362 -8.36 -6.88 5.71
CA ASN A 362 -8.15 -8.09 4.92
C ASN A 362 -7.08 -7.93 3.84
N SER A 363 -6.49 -6.72 3.69
CA SER A 363 -5.63 -6.37 2.56
C SER A 363 -6.28 -6.60 1.19
N PHE A 364 -7.60 -6.37 1.10
CA PHE A 364 -8.38 -6.47 -0.13
C PHE A 364 -8.43 -5.11 -0.85
N PRO A 365 -8.45 -5.06 -2.20
CA PRO A 365 -8.57 -3.81 -2.93
C PRO A 365 -10.01 -3.27 -2.91
N LEU A 366 -10.17 -1.98 -3.20
CA LEU A 366 -11.44 -1.42 -3.66
C LEU A 366 -11.48 -1.45 -5.19
N MET A 367 -12.60 -1.86 -5.79
CA MET A 367 -12.80 -1.79 -7.24
C MET A 367 -13.57 -0.52 -7.60
N ILE A 368 -13.10 0.21 -8.62
CA ILE A 368 -13.67 1.51 -8.99
C ILE A 368 -13.86 1.55 -10.50
N ASN A 369 -15.08 1.89 -10.93
CA ASN A 369 -15.37 2.25 -12.30
C ASN A 369 -14.99 3.74 -12.53
N VAL A 370 -13.98 3.98 -13.35
CA VAL A 370 -13.48 5.33 -13.65
C VAL A 370 -13.68 5.63 -15.13
N TYR A 371 -14.43 6.69 -15.42
CA TYR A 371 -14.79 7.07 -16.79
C TYR A 371 -14.49 8.56 -17.05
N PRO A 372 -13.28 8.90 -17.52
CA PRO A 372 -12.96 10.27 -17.95
C PRO A 372 -13.94 10.81 -19.00
N PHE A 373 -14.50 9.92 -19.84
CA PHE A 373 -15.50 10.26 -20.84
C PHE A 373 -16.73 10.99 -20.26
N PHE A 374 -17.29 10.52 -19.12
CA PHE A 374 -18.47 11.16 -18.54
C PHE A 374 -18.15 12.53 -17.93
N ALA A 375 -16.95 12.70 -17.38
CA ALA A 375 -16.48 14.00 -16.90
C ALA A 375 -16.34 15.00 -18.04
N MET A 376 -15.78 14.56 -19.18
CA MET A 376 -15.67 15.38 -20.40
C MET A 376 -17.03 15.77 -20.97
N TYR A 377 -18.01 14.86 -21.00
CA TYR A 377 -19.36 15.16 -21.50
C TYR A 377 -20.10 16.18 -20.61
N ALA A 378 -19.89 16.12 -19.30
CA ALA A 378 -20.53 17.02 -18.34
C ALA A 378 -19.97 18.46 -18.38
N ASP A 379 -18.68 18.62 -18.70
CA ASP A 379 -18.04 19.94 -18.88
C ASP A 379 -17.11 19.97 -20.11
N PRO A 380 -17.66 20.31 -21.29
CA PRO A 380 -16.89 20.43 -22.52
C PRO A 380 -16.10 21.75 -22.63
N SER A 381 -16.14 22.64 -21.63
CA SER A 381 -15.62 24.02 -21.74
C SER A 381 -14.13 24.17 -21.40
N TYR A 382 -13.51 23.14 -20.84
CA TYR A 382 -12.08 23.12 -20.51
C TYR A 382 -11.28 22.28 -21.52
N ASN A 383 -9.95 22.37 -21.45
CA ASN A 383 -8.99 21.50 -22.15
C ASN A 383 -9.06 20.02 -21.66
N THR A 384 -10.27 19.55 -21.32
CA THR A 384 -10.62 18.25 -20.72
C THR A 384 -10.47 17.12 -21.70
N LEU A 385 -10.60 17.36 -23.01
CA LEU A 385 -10.41 16.30 -24.01
C LEU A 385 -8.98 15.77 -23.97
N ASN A 386 -7.97 16.65 -24.14
CA ASN A 386 -6.56 16.25 -24.11
C ASN A 386 -6.19 15.65 -22.75
N TYR A 387 -6.75 16.16 -21.66
CA TYR A 387 -6.58 15.55 -20.33
C TYR A 387 -7.18 14.14 -20.24
N ALA A 388 -8.43 13.97 -20.67
CA ALA A 388 -9.19 12.72 -20.55
C ALA A 388 -8.68 11.61 -21.46
N ILE A 389 -8.04 11.96 -22.59
CA ILE A 389 -7.41 11.00 -23.52
C ILE A 389 -5.90 10.86 -23.29
N PHE A 390 -5.37 11.41 -22.19
CA PHE A 390 -3.95 11.34 -21.83
C PHE A 390 -3.00 12.01 -22.83
N GLY A 391 -3.48 13.01 -23.58
CA GLY A 391 -2.73 13.81 -24.55
C GLY A 391 -2.33 15.21 -24.04
N SER A 392 -2.48 15.52 -22.75
CA SER A 392 -2.09 16.82 -22.21
C SER A 392 -0.58 16.93 -22.03
N GLU A 393 0.06 17.92 -22.65
CA GLU A 393 1.50 18.19 -22.51
C GLU A 393 1.84 19.11 -21.32
N THR A 394 0.81 19.66 -20.66
CA THR A 394 0.94 20.55 -19.50
C THR A 394 0.05 20.09 -18.35
N PRO A 395 0.44 20.33 -17.08
CA PRO A 395 -0.41 20.04 -15.93
C PRO A 395 -1.76 20.75 -16.03
N VAL A 396 -2.86 20.01 -15.81
CA VAL A 396 -4.24 20.52 -15.99
C VAL A 396 -4.84 21.04 -14.69
N PHE A 397 -4.32 20.58 -13.55
CA PHE A 397 -4.71 21.03 -12.21
C PHE A 397 -3.45 21.50 -11.47
N LEU A 398 -3.39 22.79 -11.13
CA LEU A 398 -2.38 23.43 -10.29
C LEU A 398 -3.01 23.90 -8.97
#